data_AF-A0A914NEV6-F1
#
_entry.id   AF-A0A914NEV6-F1
#
_cell.length_a   1.000
_cell.length_b   1.000
_cell.length_c   1.000
_cell.angle_alpha   90.00
_cell.angle_beta   90.00
_cell.angle_gamma   90.00
#
_symmetry.space_group_name_H-M   'P 1'
#
loop_
_entity.id
_entity.type
_entity.pdbx_description
1 polymer ?
#
loop_
_entity_poly.entity_id
_entity_poly.type
_entity_poly.pdbx_seq_one_letter_code
_entity_poly.pdbx_strand_id
1 'polypeptide(L)'
;MYIPLSYFGYFVYGDSLQESIISSIQTSILQQLANLLIALHCILTITIVINPLNQEVEHFIDIPHHFCWQRVIIRTFVMLAVVFIALTVPSFGPILNLMGGTCVSLISAVMPCLFYLYLHASEDKSNPKSKLEKDLPINDRPVTFINVIKRTPKYTLLINISVIVISILCGIAATNSAFLELSTSRFSGPCYLSLSSENNKIINSVQSLHCCGTFRNISRWPDKFQCPSYEPPN
;
A
#
# COMPACT_ATOMS: atom_id res chain seq x y z
N MET A 1 6.61 -14.71 7.80
CA MET A 1 5.62 -14.17 8.75
C MET A 1 4.20 -14.19 8.15
N TYR A 2 3.97 -13.65 6.96
CA TYR A 2 2.63 -13.60 6.36
C TYR A 2 2.01 -14.97 6.03
N ILE A 3 2.76 -15.89 5.41
CA ILE A 3 2.26 -17.22 4.99
C ILE A 3 1.57 -18.01 6.12
N PRO A 4 2.20 -18.26 7.30
CA PRO A 4 1.53 -19.01 8.36
C PRO A 4 0.31 -18.26 8.93
N LEU A 5 0.37 -16.93 9.04
CA LEU A 5 -0.75 -16.13 9.53
C LEU A 5 -1.97 -16.26 8.61
N SER A 6 -1.78 -16.13 7.29
CA SER A 6 -2.82 -16.29 6.30
C SER A 6 -3.36 -17.73 6.27
N TYR A 7 -2.48 -18.72 6.36
CA TYR A 7 -2.86 -20.14 6.39
C TYR A 7 -3.75 -20.46 7.59
N PHE A 8 -3.31 -20.14 8.82
CA PHE A 8 -4.11 -20.41 10.03
C PHE A 8 -5.38 -19.56 10.09
N GLY A 9 -5.33 -18.31 9.63
CA GLY A 9 -6.51 -17.44 9.53
C GLY A 9 -7.59 -18.05 8.63
N TYR A 10 -7.21 -18.48 7.43
CA TYR A 10 -8.14 -19.14 6.49
C TYR A 10 -8.60 -20.51 7.00
N PHE A 11 -7.70 -21.30 7.60
CA PHE A 11 -8.04 -22.61 8.15
C PHE A 11 -9.12 -22.53 9.25
N VAL A 12 -9.08 -21.49 10.09
CA VAL A 12 -10.05 -21.32 11.20
C VAL A 12 -11.35 -20.65 10.74
N TYR A 13 -11.28 -19.61 9.90
CA TYR A 13 -12.44 -18.78 9.56
C TYR A 13 -13.09 -19.11 8.20
N GLY A 14 -12.38 -19.76 7.28
CA GLY A 14 -12.88 -20.08 5.93
C GLY A 14 -13.43 -18.85 5.20
N ASP A 15 -14.58 -18.99 4.54
CA ASP A 15 -15.23 -17.91 3.78
C ASP A 15 -15.82 -16.79 4.66
N SER A 16 -15.79 -16.96 6.00
CA SER A 16 -16.19 -15.90 6.92
C SER A 16 -15.10 -14.86 7.18
N LEU A 17 -13.88 -15.03 6.63
CA LEU A 17 -12.78 -14.09 6.80
C LEU A 17 -13.08 -12.76 6.11
N GLN A 18 -13.00 -11.65 6.86
CA GLN A 18 -13.14 -10.29 6.33
C GLN A 18 -11.79 -9.72 5.87
N GLU A 19 -11.80 -8.56 5.19
CA GLU A 19 -10.59 -7.83 4.77
C GLU A 19 -9.59 -7.62 5.93
N SER A 20 -10.11 -7.42 7.15
CA SER A 20 -9.32 -7.43 8.38
C SER A 20 -9.64 -8.68 9.21
N ILE A 21 -8.59 -9.43 9.56
CA ILE A 21 -8.68 -10.61 10.42
C ILE A 21 -9.28 -10.24 11.79
N ILE A 22 -8.98 -9.05 12.31
CA ILE A 22 -9.47 -8.59 13.63
C ILE A 22 -11.01 -8.52 13.63
N SER A 23 -11.62 -8.07 12.52
CA SER A 23 -13.08 -8.01 12.38
C SER A 23 -13.75 -9.38 12.31
N SER A 24 -12.97 -10.43 12.03
CA SER A 24 -13.46 -11.82 11.98
C SER A 24 -13.49 -12.48 13.37
N ILE A 25 -12.82 -11.89 14.37
CA ILE A 25 -12.76 -12.41 15.74
C ILE A 25 -14.12 -12.21 16.42
N GLN A 26 -14.73 -13.32 16.84
CA GLN A 26 -16.07 -13.31 17.46
C GLN A 26 -16.05 -12.95 18.96
N THR A 27 -14.90 -13.07 19.62
CA THR A 27 -14.74 -12.79 21.05
C THR A 27 -14.51 -11.30 21.27
N SER A 28 -15.50 -10.61 21.83
CA SER A 28 -15.50 -9.16 22.01
C SER A 28 -14.29 -8.64 22.79
N ILE A 29 -13.85 -9.34 23.85
CA ILE A 29 -12.70 -8.94 24.67
C ILE A 29 -11.40 -8.98 23.86
N LEU A 30 -11.17 -10.08 23.12
CA LEU A 30 -9.96 -10.24 22.32
C LEU A 30 -9.95 -9.27 21.15
N GLN A 31 -11.10 -9.06 20.51
CA GLN A 31 -11.25 -8.09 19.43
C GLN A 31 -10.97 -6.65 19.92
N GLN A 32 -11.52 -6.25 21.07
CA GLN A 32 -11.27 -4.94 21.67
C GLN A 32 -9.80 -4.75 22.04
N LEU A 33 -9.16 -5.76 22.64
CA LEU A 33 -7.74 -5.72 22.97
C LEU A 33 -6.86 -5.58 21.73
N ALA A 34 -7.14 -6.36 20.67
CA ALA A 34 -6.42 -6.28 19.40
C ALA A 34 -6.60 -4.90 18.73
N ASN A 35 -7.82 -4.37 18.74
CA ASN A 35 -8.11 -3.01 18.25
C ASN A 35 -7.37 -1.92 19.05
N LEU A 36 -7.28 -2.06 20.37
CA LEU A 36 -6.51 -1.12 21.20
C LEU A 36 -5.01 -1.17 20.88
N LEU A 37 -4.46 -2.38 20.76
CA LEU A 37 -3.04 -2.58 20.43
C LEU A 37 -2.69 -2.02 19.04
N ILE A 38 -3.53 -2.28 18.02
CA ILE A 38 -3.28 -1.75 16.69
C ILE A 38 -3.46 -0.23 16.64
N ALA A 39 -4.43 0.32 17.38
CA ALA A 39 -4.60 1.78 17.48
C ALA A 39 -3.37 2.43 18.11
N LEU A 40 -2.86 1.88 19.21
CA LEU A 40 -1.63 2.36 19.86
C LEU A 40 -0.43 2.27 18.91
N HIS A 41 -0.27 1.14 18.21
CA HIS A 41 0.76 0.97 17.21
C HIS A 41 0.67 2.03 16.10
N CYS A 42 -0.52 2.27 15.55
CA CYS A 42 -0.72 3.27 14.50
C CYS A 42 -0.44 4.70 14.98
N ILE A 43 -0.82 5.07 16.21
CA ILE A 43 -0.52 6.38 16.81
C ILE A 43 1.00 6.58 16.96
N LEU A 44 1.71 5.55 17.39
CA LEU A 44 3.17 5.63 17.49
C LEU A 44 3.82 5.72 16.09
N THR A 45 3.38 4.88 15.16
CA THR A 45 3.92 4.84 13.80
C THR A 45 3.67 6.14 13.05
N ILE A 46 2.48 6.73 13.13
CA ILE A 46 2.19 8.02 12.45
C ILE A 46 3.06 9.15 13.00
N THR A 47 3.32 9.15 14.31
CA THR A 47 4.21 10.15 14.95
C THR A 47 5.62 10.10 14.37
N ILE A 48 6.12 8.90 14.06
CA ILE A 48 7.46 8.71 13.49
C ILE A 48 7.46 9.00 11.98
N VAL A 49 6.49 8.46 11.25
CA VAL A 49 6.43 8.52 9.77
C VAL A 49 6.12 9.92 9.25
N ILE A 50 5.36 10.73 9.98
CA ILE A 50 4.99 12.08 9.53
C ILE A 50 6.19 13.05 9.52
N ASN A 51 7.22 12.80 10.33
CA ASN A 51 8.35 13.70 10.45
C ASN A 51 9.16 13.84 9.14
N PRO A 52 9.64 12.75 8.50
CA PRO A 52 10.32 12.85 7.21
C PRO A 52 9.38 13.38 6.11
N LEU A 53 8.09 13.02 6.12
CA LEU A 53 7.12 13.57 5.17
C LEU A 53 7.04 15.10 5.26
N ASN A 54 6.97 15.63 6.47
CA ASN A 54 6.96 17.07 6.70
C ASN A 54 8.27 17.73 6.23
N GLN A 55 9.42 17.08 6.45
CA GLN A 55 10.72 17.60 5.99
C GLN A 55 10.80 17.67 4.46
N GLU A 56 10.30 16.65 3.76
CA GLU A 56 10.23 16.65 2.29
C GLU A 56 9.33 17.79 1.79
N VAL A 57 8.13 17.95 2.36
CA VAL A 57 7.20 19.04 1.98
C VAL A 57 7.80 20.43 2.29
N GLU A 58 8.45 20.58 3.43
CA GLU A 58 9.16 21.82 3.80
C GLU A 58 10.30 22.14 2.82
N HIS A 59 11.01 21.11 2.33
CA HIS A 59 12.06 21.27 1.32
C HIS A 59 11.48 21.69 -0.04
N PHE A 60 10.37 21.10 -0.46
CA PHE A 60 9.69 21.49 -1.71
C PHE A 60 9.15 22.93 -1.70
N ILE A 61 8.88 23.50 -0.53
CA ILE A 61 8.37 24.88 -0.36
C ILE A 61 9.52 25.85 0.01
N ASP A 62 10.77 25.40 -0.01
CA ASP A 62 11.97 26.19 0.32
C ASP A 62 11.90 26.88 1.70
N ILE A 63 11.36 26.17 2.69
CA ILE A 63 11.12 26.76 4.01
C ILE A 63 12.40 26.71 4.83
N PRO A 64 12.80 27.85 5.42
CA PRO A 64 14.02 27.88 6.18
C PRO A 64 13.89 27.03 7.45
N HIS A 65 14.97 26.35 7.83
CA HIS A 65 14.98 25.33 8.88
C HIS A 65 14.80 25.87 10.32
N HIS A 66 14.52 27.17 10.47
CA HIS A 66 14.27 27.78 11.77
C HIS A 66 12.81 27.60 12.22
N PHE A 67 12.55 27.88 13.50
CA PHE A 67 11.20 27.87 14.06
C PHE A 67 10.40 29.06 13.50
N CYS A 68 9.68 28.82 12.40
CA CYS A 68 8.74 29.77 11.82
C CYS A 68 7.29 29.35 12.09
N TRP A 69 6.38 30.32 12.12
CA TRP A 69 4.95 30.08 12.06
C TRP A 69 4.54 29.30 10.80
N GLN A 70 5.23 29.53 9.68
CA GLN A 70 5.03 28.81 8.41
C GLN A 70 5.21 27.29 8.56
N ARG A 71 6.18 26.84 9.37
CA ARG A 71 6.43 25.42 9.67
C ARG A 71 5.25 24.79 10.40
N VAL A 72 4.65 25.50 11.35
CA VAL A 72 3.47 25.02 12.09
C VAL A 72 2.27 24.87 11.16
N ILE A 73 2.05 25.85 10.28
CA ILE A 73 0.94 25.83 9.32
C ILE A 73 1.06 24.63 8.39
N ILE A 74 2.24 24.36 7.84
CA ILE A 74 2.42 23.27 6.87
C ILE A 74 2.31 21.90 7.53
N ARG A 75 2.91 21.70 8.70
CA ARG A 75 2.75 20.44 9.43
C ARG A 75 1.30 20.17 9.80
N THR A 76 0.57 21.20 10.19
CA THR A 76 -0.87 21.11 10.48
C THR A 76 -1.66 20.79 9.21
N PHE A 77 -1.33 21.44 8.09
CA PHE A 77 -1.98 21.18 6.80
C PHE A 77 -1.73 19.75 6.30
N VAL A 78 -0.49 19.26 6.37
CA VAL A 78 -0.14 17.88 5.98
C VAL A 78 -0.90 16.89 6.86
N MET A 79 -0.94 17.08 8.18
CA MET A 79 -1.71 16.22 9.08
C MET A 79 -3.22 16.25 8.77
N LEU A 80 -3.77 17.44 8.50
CA LEU A 80 -5.17 17.60 8.14
C LEU A 80 -5.50 16.90 6.83
N ALA A 81 -4.61 17.00 5.83
CA ALA A 81 -4.76 16.29 4.56
C ALA A 81 -4.75 14.76 4.75
N VAL A 82 -3.84 14.24 5.58
CA VAL A 82 -3.80 12.81 5.91
C VAL A 82 -5.10 12.36 6.59
N VAL A 83 -5.60 13.12 7.57
CA VAL A 83 -6.88 12.84 8.24
C VAL A 83 -8.05 12.91 7.27
N PHE A 84 -8.06 13.89 6.36
CA PHE A 84 -9.10 14.03 5.34
C PHE A 84 -9.15 12.80 4.42
N ILE A 85 -8.00 12.32 3.94
CA ILE A 85 -7.91 11.10 3.13
C ILE A 85 -8.40 9.88 3.93
N ALA A 86 -7.96 9.76 5.19
CA ALA A 86 -8.37 8.66 6.07
C ALA A 86 -9.88 8.62 6.34
N LEU A 87 -10.56 9.78 6.41
CA LEU A 87 -12.01 9.87 6.57
C LEU A 87 -12.81 9.66 5.28
N THR A 88 -12.18 9.96 4.14
CA THR A 88 -12.82 9.85 2.81
C THR A 88 -12.85 8.41 2.32
N VAL A 89 -11.89 7.60 2.73
CA VAL A 89 -11.73 6.20 2.31
C VAL A 89 -12.38 5.25 3.32
N PRO A 90 -13.53 4.62 3.00
CA PRO A 90 -14.20 3.69 3.91
C PRO A 90 -13.59 2.27 3.87
N SER A 91 -12.94 1.88 2.77
CA SER A 91 -12.40 0.53 2.53
C SER A 91 -10.88 0.57 2.37
N PHE A 92 -10.15 -0.04 3.32
CA PHE A 92 -8.68 -0.04 3.32
C PHE A 92 -8.08 -1.06 2.34
N GLY A 93 -8.71 -2.23 2.16
CA GLY A 93 -8.14 -3.34 1.39
C GLY A 93 -7.80 -2.97 -0.06
N PRO A 94 -8.77 -2.51 -0.88
CA PRO A 94 -8.51 -2.22 -2.28
C PRO A 94 -7.48 -1.09 -2.51
N ILE A 95 -7.40 -0.10 -1.62
CA ILE A 95 -6.39 0.97 -1.71
C ILE A 95 -5.00 0.49 -1.33
N LEU A 96 -4.88 -0.35 -0.30
CA LEU A 96 -3.60 -0.98 0.03
C LEU A 96 -3.11 -1.89 -1.11
N ASN A 97 -4.02 -2.62 -1.76
CA ASN A 97 -3.71 -3.43 -2.94
C ASN A 97 -3.21 -2.56 -4.11
N LEU A 98 -3.88 -1.42 -4.35
CA LEU A 98 -3.49 -0.46 -5.39
C LEU A 98 -2.11 0.16 -5.12
N MET A 99 -1.88 0.66 -3.90
CA MET A 99 -0.60 1.27 -3.52
C MET A 99 0.54 0.25 -3.49
N GLY A 100 0.27 -0.98 -3.05
CA GLY A 100 1.22 -2.09 -3.07
C GLY A 100 1.59 -2.51 -4.49
N GLY A 101 0.59 -2.66 -5.37
CA GLY A 101 0.82 -3.04 -6.76
C GLY A 101 1.64 -2.00 -7.55
N THR A 102 1.45 -0.71 -7.26
CA THR A 102 2.09 0.39 -7.99
C THR A 102 3.38 0.88 -7.32
N CYS A 103 3.27 1.53 -6.16
CA CYS A 103 4.40 2.20 -5.51
C CYS A 103 5.47 1.21 -5.06
N VAL A 104 5.06 0.10 -4.45
CA VAL A 104 6.02 -0.88 -3.93
C VAL A 104 6.74 -1.58 -5.10
N SER A 105 6.04 -1.98 -6.16
CA SER A 105 6.69 -2.61 -7.33
C SER A 105 7.71 -1.70 -8.01
N LEU A 106 7.40 -0.40 -8.14
CA LEU A 106 8.31 0.59 -8.71
C LEU A 106 9.55 0.80 -7.81
N ILE A 107 9.34 1.00 -6.51
CA ILE A 107 10.42 1.32 -5.58
C ILE A 107 11.29 0.08 -5.28
N SER A 108 10.69 -1.11 -5.14
CA SER A 108 11.40 -2.31 -4.70
C SER A 108 12.07 -3.09 -5.83
N ALA A 109 11.60 -2.95 -7.07
CA ALA A 109 12.13 -3.70 -8.21
C ALA A 109 12.69 -2.78 -9.30
N VAL A 110 11.92 -1.81 -9.78
CA VAL A 110 12.36 -0.97 -10.91
C VAL A 110 13.51 -0.06 -10.52
N MET A 111 13.38 0.65 -9.39
CA MET A 111 14.37 1.64 -8.97
C MET A 111 15.76 1.06 -8.63
N PRO A 112 15.90 -0.04 -7.86
CA PRO A 112 17.20 -0.64 -7.61
C PRO A 112 17.86 -1.19 -8.88
N CYS A 113 17.11 -1.78 -9.82
CA CYS A 113 17.64 -2.21 -11.11
C CYS A 113 18.18 -1.03 -11.92
N LEU A 114 17.45 0.10 -11.92
CA LEU A 114 17.87 1.31 -12.60
C LEU A 114 19.15 1.88 -11.97
N PHE A 115 19.19 2.03 -10.65
CA PHE A 115 20.38 2.49 -9.93
C PHE A 115 21.59 1.58 -10.14
N TYR A 116 21.39 0.26 -10.14
CA TYR A 116 22.46 -0.69 -10.39
C TYR A 116 23.07 -0.52 -11.79
N LEU A 117 22.24 -0.38 -12.83
CA LEU A 117 22.71 -0.14 -14.21
C LEU A 117 23.46 1.18 -14.34
N TYR A 118 22.95 2.25 -13.71
CA TYR A 118 23.59 3.56 -13.70
C TYR A 118 24.93 3.55 -12.98
N LEU A 119 25.00 2.90 -11.81
CA LEU A 119 26.22 2.80 -11.03
C LEU A 119 27.30 2.00 -11.78
N HIS A 120 26.93 0.86 -12.38
CA HIS A 120 27.85 0.05 -13.16
C HIS A 120 28.37 0.80 -14.41
N ALA A 121 27.53 1.59 -15.07
CA ALA A 121 27.98 2.41 -16.20
C ALA A 121 28.90 3.57 -15.77
N SER A 122 28.69 4.11 -14.57
CA SER A 122 29.55 5.13 -13.97
C SER A 122 30.91 4.57 -13.55
N GLU A 123 30.95 3.37 -12.97
CA GLU A 123 32.20 2.70 -12.57
C GLU A 123 33.07 2.33 -13.79
N ASP A 124 32.44 1.87 -14.87
CA ASP A 124 33.15 1.60 -16.13
C ASP A 124 33.66 2.89 -16.80
N LYS A 125 33.04 4.05 -16.53
CA LYS A 125 33.58 5.38 -16.94
C LYS A 125 34.91 5.69 -16.26
N SER A 126 35.09 5.28 -15.01
CA SER A 126 36.31 5.52 -14.23
C SER A 126 37.44 4.51 -14.46
N ASN A 127 37.20 3.41 -15.17
CA ASN A 127 38.21 2.37 -15.39
C ASN A 127 39.15 2.68 -16.57
N PRO A 128 40.46 2.90 -16.36
CA PRO A 128 41.44 3.25 -17.41
C PRO A 128 41.83 2.08 -18.33
N LYS A 129 41.17 0.93 -18.21
CA LYS A 129 41.34 -0.26 -19.08
C LYS A 129 40.11 -0.53 -19.95
N SER A 130 39.08 0.31 -19.88
CA SER A 130 37.82 0.09 -20.61
C SER A 130 38.02 0.34 -22.11
N LYS A 131 37.31 -0.45 -22.93
CA LYS A 131 37.49 -0.62 -24.40
C LYS A 131 37.20 0.66 -25.22
N LEU A 132 36.96 1.80 -24.58
CA LEU A 132 36.47 3.05 -25.16
C LEU A 132 37.35 4.25 -24.73
N GLU A 133 38.65 4.04 -24.50
CA GLU A 133 39.57 5.12 -24.10
C GLU A 133 40.03 6.04 -25.26
N LYS A 134 39.67 5.78 -26.53
CA LYS A 134 40.36 6.50 -27.62
C LYS A 134 39.83 7.87 -28.06
N ASP A 135 38.57 8.28 -27.86
CA ASP A 135 38.09 9.50 -28.57
C ASP A 135 37.05 10.39 -27.84
N LEU A 136 36.98 10.44 -26.51
CA LEU A 136 36.04 11.40 -25.88
C LEU A 136 36.62 12.09 -24.64
N PRO A 137 36.70 13.44 -24.62
CA PRO A 137 37.16 14.19 -23.45
C PRO A 137 36.31 13.84 -22.22
N ILE A 138 36.96 13.81 -21.06
CA ILE A 138 36.34 13.71 -19.74
C ILE A 138 35.35 14.87 -19.61
N ASN A 139 34.10 14.63 -19.99
CA ASN A 139 33.03 15.58 -19.83
C ASN A 139 32.26 15.12 -18.60
N ASP A 140 32.11 16.01 -17.62
CA ASP A 140 31.29 15.87 -16.41
C ASP A 140 29.78 15.86 -16.73
N ARG A 141 29.41 15.29 -17.88
CA ARG A 141 28.02 15.12 -18.28
C ARG A 141 27.46 13.87 -17.60
N PRO A 142 26.23 13.93 -17.07
CA PRO A 142 25.57 12.77 -16.50
C PRO A 142 25.47 11.67 -17.56
N VAL A 143 25.68 10.42 -17.14
CA VAL A 143 25.63 9.26 -18.03
C VAL A 143 24.20 9.11 -18.56
N THR A 144 23.98 9.40 -19.84
CA THR A 144 22.65 9.28 -20.47
C THR A 144 22.23 7.81 -20.59
N PHE A 145 20.93 7.50 -20.49
CA PHE A 145 20.36 6.15 -20.63
C PHE A 145 20.92 5.35 -21.82
N ILE A 146 21.12 6.02 -22.97
CA ILE A 146 21.66 5.41 -24.19
C ILE A 146 23.12 4.97 -24.00
N ASN A 147 23.90 5.74 -23.25
CA ASN A 147 25.30 5.42 -22.93
C ASN A 147 25.38 4.29 -21.91
N VAL A 148 24.43 4.20 -20.98
CA VAL A 148 24.30 3.06 -20.05
C VAL A 148 24.12 1.75 -20.83
N ILE A 149 23.14 1.72 -21.75
CA ILE A 149 22.83 0.53 -22.56
C ILE A 149 24.03 0.07 -23.41
N LYS A 150 24.78 0.99 -24.01
CA LYS A 150 25.93 0.65 -24.86
C LYS A 150 27.13 0.13 -24.07
N ARG A 151 27.25 0.51 -22.80
CA ARG A 151 28.46 0.30 -21.99
C ARG A 151 28.35 -0.91 -21.06
N THR A 152 27.15 -1.25 -20.61
CA THR A 152 26.93 -2.42 -19.75
C THR A 152 27.05 -3.74 -20.51
N PRO A 153 27.59 -4.81 -19.88
CA PRO A 153 27.67 -6.13 -20.49
C PRO A 153 26.27 -6.67 -20.80
N LYS A 154 26.10 -7.29 -21.98
CA LYS A 154 24.80 -7.71 -22.51
C LYS A 154 24.01 -8.62 -21.58
N TYR A 155 24.69 -9.51 -20.84
CA TYR A 155 24.04 -10.45 -19.93
C TYR A 155 23.40 -9.74 -18.72
N THR A 156 24.18 -8.88 -18.04
CA THR A 156 23.70 -8.09 -16.90
C THR A 156 22.61 -7.10 -17.29
N LEU A 157 22.75 -6.48 -18.46
CA LEU A 157 21.72 -5.59 -19.01
C LEU A 157 20.41 -6.33 -19.27
N LEU A 158 20.50 -7.51 -19.91
CA LEU A 158 19.32 -8.31 -20.26
C LEU A 158 18.56 -8.79 -19.02
N ILE A 159 19.27 -9.22 -17.96
CA ILE A 159 18.65 -9.61 -16.69
C ILE A 159 17.94 -8.43 -16.02
N ASN A 160 18.58 -7.26 -15.92
CA ASN A 160 17.95 -6.11 -15.28
C ASN A 160 16.75 -5.60 -16.08
N ILE A 161 16.83 -5.59 -17.42
CA ILE A 161 15.70 -5.22 -18.28
C ILE A 161 14.56 -6.24 -18.12
N SER A 162 14.84 -7.54 -18.08
CA SER A 162 13.79 -8.55 -17.91
C SER A 162 13.08 -8.41 -16.57
N VAL A 163 13.83 -8.15 -15.48
CA VAL A 163 13.25 -7.88 -14.16
C VAL A 163 12.37 -6.62 -14.17
N ILE A 164 12.82 -5.52 -14.80
CA ILE A 164 12.04 -4.30 -14.93
C ILE A 164 10.73 -4.56 -15.69
N VAL A 165 10.80 -5.26 -16.84
CA VAL A 165 9.62 -5.57 -17.65
C VAL A 165 8.63 -6.46 -16.88
N ILE A 166 9.10 -7.53 -16.24
CA ILE A 166 8.27 -8.42 -15.44
C ILE A 166 7.61 -7.65 -14.28
N SER A 167 8.36 -6.76 -13.63
CA SER A 167 7.86 -5.96 -12.50
C SER A 167 6.77 -4.97 -12.93
N ILE A 168 6.95 -4.33 -14.09
CA ILE A 168 5.94 -3.42 -14.66
C ILE A 168 4.67 -4.20 -15.04
N LEU A 169 4.80 -5.35 -15.70
CA LEU A 169 3.65 -6.20 -16.07
C LEU A 169 2.89 -6.68 -14.83
N CYS A 170 3.62 -7.13 -13.80
CA CYS A 170 3.04 -7.56 -12.53
C CYS A 170 2.34 -6.39 -11.81
N GLY A 171 2.96 -5.21 -11.78
CA GLY A 171 2.38 -4.01 -11.19
C GLY A 171 1.10 -3.57 -11.90
N ILE A 172 1.07 -3.58 -13.23
CA ILE A 172 -0.13 -3.27 -14.02
C ILE A 172 -1.24 -4.29 -13.76
N ALA A 173 -0.92 -5.59 -13.72
CA ALA A 173 -1.90 -6.63 -13.44
C ALA A 173 -2.52 -6.47 -12.04
N ALA A 174 -1.70 -6.25 -11.01
CA ALA A 174 -2.15 -5.99 -9.65
C ALA A 174 -3.02 -4.73 -9.54
N THR A 175 -2.64 -3.67 -10.26
CA THR A 175 -3.38 -2.41 -10.34
C THR A 175 -4.76 -2.61 -10.95
N ASN A 176 -4.86 -3.37 -12.04
CA ASN A 176 -6.14 -3.65 -12.69
C ASN A 176 -7.08 -4.44 -11.78
N SER A 177 -6.57 -5.44 -11.06
CA SER A 177 -7.36 -6.18 -10.08
C SER A 177 -7.85 -5.29 -8.94
N ALA A 178 -6.98 -4.47 -8.36
CA ALA A 178 -7.34 -3.55 -7.28
C ALA A 178 -8.33 -2.46 -7.75
N PHE A 179 -8.17 -1.94 -8.97
CA PHE A 179 -9.09 -0.97 -9.54
C PHE A 179 -10.48 -1.57 -9.78
N LEU A 180 -10.55 -2.83 -10.22
CA LEU A 180 -11.82 -3.53 -10.37
C LEU A 180 -12.53 -3.67 -9.02
N GLU A 181 -11.82 -4.06 -7.97
CA GLU A 181 -12.36 -4.11 -6.60
C GLU A 181 -12.85 -2.73 -6.13
N LEU A 182 -12.09 -1.67 -6.39
CA LEU A 182 -12.50 -0.30 -6.04
C LEU A 182 -13.77 0.15 -6.79
N SER A 183 -13.86 -0.13 -8.09
CA SER A 183 -15.00 0.28 -8.92
C SER A 183 -16.29 -0.49 -8.62
N THR A 184 -16.16 -1.73 -8.17
CA THR A 184 -17.29 -2.59 -7.80
C THR A 184 -17.72 -2.40 -6.35
N SER A 185 -16.84 -1.86 -5.51
CA SER A 185 -17.20 -1.47 -4.15
C SER A 185 -18.25 -0.36 -4.18
N ARG A 186 -19.46 -0.66 -3.68
CA ARG A 186 -20.48 0.36 -3.43
C ARG A 186 -19.91 1.30 -2.37
N PHE A 187 -19.38 2.45 -2.79
CA PHE A 187 -18.86 3.46 -1.88
C PHE A 187 -19.94 3.81 -0.85
N SER A 188 -19.80 3.27 0.36
CA SER A 188 -20.53 3.79 1.51
C SER A 188 -20.11 5.25 1.64
N GLY A 189 -21.09 6.16 1.68
CA GLY A 189 -20.81 7.59 1.66
C GLY A 189 -19.77 7.99 2.72
N PRO A 190 -18.98 9.05 2.46
CA PRO A 190 -17.87 9.39 3.33
C PRO A 190 -18.34 9.70 4.75
N CYS A 191 -17.56 9.28 5.75
CA CYS A 191 -17.96 9.27 7.17
C CYS A 191 -18.37 10.66 7.71
N TYR A 192 -17.88 11.75 7.11
CA TYR A 192 -18.25 13.12 7.49
C TYR A 192 -19.71 13.49 7.17
N LEU A 193 -20.37 12.77 6.24
CA LEU A 193 -21.81 12.93 5.98
C LEU A 193 -22.68 12.09 6.94
N SER A 194 -22.07 11.17 7.69
CA SER A 194 -22.81 10.27 8.60
C SER A 194 -23.40 10.98 9.83
N LEU A 195 -23.03 12.24 10.07
CA LEU A 195 -23.60 13.07 11.14
C LEU A 195 -25.07 13.47 10.85
N SER A 196 -25.51 13.40 9.59
CA SER A 196 -26.88 13.80 9.19
C SER A 196 -27.85 12.61 9.03
N SER A 197 -27.39 11.37 9.19
CA SER A 197 -28.20 10.16 8.94
C SER A 197 -28.14 9.21 10.13
N GLU A 198 -28.68 9.67 11.26
CA GLU A 198 -28.76 8.90 12.51
C GLU A 198 -29.75 7.72 12.44
N ASN A 199 -30.66 7.69 11.46
CA ASN A 199 -31.75 6.69 11.43
C ASN A 199 -31.48 5.40 10.63
N ASN A 200 -30.45 5.33 9.79
CA ASN A 200 -30.21 4.15 8.94
C ASN A 200 -29.02 3.27 9.36
N LYS A 201 -28.30 3.65 10.43
CA LYS A 201 -27.08 2.96 10.89
C LYS A 201 -27.34 1.63 11.61
N ILE A 202 -28.57 1.34 12.04
CA ILE A 202 -28.89 0.13 12.80
C ILE A 202 -29.25 -1.06 11.87
N ILE A 203 -29.64 -0.83 10.62
CA ILE A 203 -30.24 -1.90 9.80
C ILE A 203 -29.22 -2.56 8.85
N ASN A 204 -28.23 -1.82 8.31
CA ASN A 204 -27.37 -2.37 7.24
C ASN A 204 -25.99 -2.86 7.69
N SER A 205 -25.41 -2.34 8.78
CA SER A 205 -24.10 -2.81 9.28
C SER A 205 -24.20 -4.03 10.20
N VAL A 206 -25.41 -4.40 10.61
CA VAL A 206 -25.65 -5.46 11.60
C VAL A 206 -25.90 -6.81 10.91
N GLN A 207 -26.23 -6.84 9.62
CA GLN A 207 -26.64 -8.06 8.92
C GLN A 207 -25.47 -8.93 8.40
N SER A 208 -24.25 -8.40 8.26
CA SER A 208 -23.10 -9.16 7.71
C SER A 208 -22.03 -9.60 8.73
N LEU A 209 -22.01 -9.01 9.94
CA LEU A 209 -21.01 -9.31 10.98
C LEU A 209 -21.35 -10.52 11.87
N HIS A 210 -22.55 -11.10 11.75
CA HIS A 210 -23.04 -12.14 12.66
C HIS A 210 -23.18 -13.53 12.05
N CYS A 211 -22.76 -13.69 10.79
CA CYS A 211 -22.74 -14.96 10.07
C CYS A 211 -21.34 -15.54 10.01
N CYS A 212 -21.22 -16.77 10.49
CA CYS A 212 -19.99 -17.48 10.83
C CYS A 212 -19.99 -18.90 10.24
N GLY A 213 -18.85 -19.58 10.32
CA GLY A 213 -18.65 -20.93 9.76
C GLY A 213 -17.99 -20.90 8.40
N THR A 214 -17.44 -22.03 7.97
CA THR A 214 -16.68 -22.15 6.70
C THR A 214 -17.47 -21.66 5.49
N PHE A 215 -18.80 -21.73 5.54
CA PHE A 215 -19.73 -21.33 4.47
C PHE A 215 -20.66 -20.16 4.86
N ARG A 216 -20.32 -19.39 5.90
CA ARG A 216 -21.11 -18.24 6.41
C ARG A 216 -22.57 -18.57 6.77
N ASN A 217 -22.82 -19.78 7.28
CA ASN A 217 -24.17 -20.33 7.50
C ASN A 217 -24.62 -20.39 8.98
N ILE A 218 -23.76 -20.03 9.94
CA ILE A 218 -24.03 -20.15 11.38
C ILE A 218 -24.13 -18.75 11.98
N SER A 219 -25.23 -18.40 12.66
CA SER A 219 -25.28 -17.20 13.51
C SER A 219 -25.20 -17.54 14.99
N ARG A 220 -24.49 -16.71 15.76
CA ARG A 220 -24.46 -16.79 17.23
C ARG A 220 -25.77 -16.30 17.87
N TRP A 221 -26.57 -15.53 17.14
CA TRP A 221 -27.87 -15.00 17.54
C TRP A 221 -28.95 -15.37 16.51
N PRO A 222 -29.44 -16.63 16.53
CA PRO A 222 -30.40 -17.12 15.55
C PRO A 222 -31.73 -16.36 15.55
N ASP A 223 -32.10 -15.74 16.67
CA ASP A 223 -33.39 -15.02 16.83
C ASP A 223 -33.39 -13.62 16.21
N LYS A 224 -32.22 -13.06 15.87
CA LYS A 224 -32.09 -11.68 15.37
C LYS A 224 -31.48 -11.57 13.98
N PHE A 225 -30.76 -12.59 13.51
CA PHE A 225 -30.03 -12.55 12.23
C PHE A 225 -30.14 -13.88 11.48
N GLN A 226 -30.69 -13.81 10.26
CA GLN A 226 -30.70 -14.91 9.30
C GLN A 226 -29.49 -14.82 8.38
N CYS A 227 -28.69 -15.89 8.36
CA CYS A 227 -27.57 -16.06 7.45
C CYS A 227 -28.02 -16.75 6.16
N PRO A 228 -27.35 -16.49 5.02
CA PRO A 228 -27.62 -17.20 3.80
C PRO A 228 -27.41 -18.72 4.00
N SER A 229 -28.38 -19.52 3.59
CA SER A 229 -28.27 -20.97 3.53
C SER A 229 -27.34 -21.37 2.40
N TYR A 230 -26.38 -22.25 2.68
CA TYR A 230 -25.45 -22.78 1.68
C TYR A 230 -26.21 -23.66 0.67
N GLU A 231 -26.33 -23.21 -0.57
CA GLU A 231 -26.66 -24.05 -1.72
C GLU A 231 -25.35 -24.47 -2.40
N PRO A 232 -25.04 -25.78 -2.49
CA PRO A 232 -23.87 -26.22 -3.24
C PRO A 232 -24.01 -25.84 -4.71
N PRO A 233 -22.94 -25.39 -5.38
CA PRO A 233 -22.96 -25.18 -6.82
C PRO A 233 -23.23 -26.53 -7.51
N ASN A 234 -24.28 -26.58 -8.34
CA ASN A 234 -24.57 -27.70 -9.26
C ASN A 234 -23.48 -27.82 -10.34
#